data_AF-A0A819VHS1-F1
#
_entry.id   AF-A0A819VHS1-F1
#
_cell.length_a   1.000
_cell.length_b   1.000
_cell.length_c   1.000
_cell.angle_alpha   90.00
_cell.angle_beta   90.00
_cell.angle_gamma   90.00
#
_symmetry.space_group_name_H-M   'P 1'
#
loop_
_entity.id
_entity.type
_entity.pdbx_description
1 polymer ?
#
loop_
_entity_poly.entity_id
_entity_poly.type
_entity_poly.pdbx_seq_one_letter_code
_entity_poly.pdbx_strand_id
1 'polypeptide(L)'
;MASDTDNKYLKRCLQKIIEAVNKTIDALVVINPVNSEMLPLDTDNNTFSLNEQEIKLIDDLKTTIENLLNENLSRLSGICQKYLLNFLHQYEYDSQEKKFKTNFNQSILSAFQRDLQSML
;
A
#
# COMPACT_ATOMS: atom_id res chain seq x y z
N MET A 1 24.91 13.20 -2.30
CA MET A 1 24.87 11.99 -3.15
C MET A 1 24.44 10.84 -2.25
N ALA A 2 23.34 10.14 -2.57
CA ALA A 2 22.97 8.93 -1.82
C ALA A 2 23.98 7.83 -2.14
N SER A 3 24.48 7.13 -1.13
CA SER A 3 25.49 6.08 -1.32
C SER A 3 24.85 4.87 -2.00
N ASP A 4 25.59 4.09 -2.79
CA ASP A 4 25.10 2.83 -3.39
C ASP A 4 24.41 1.90 -2.37
N THR A 5 24.89 1.93 -1.12
CA THR A 5 24.34 1.21 0.02
C THR A 5 22.95 1.71 0.43
N ASP A 6 22.73 3.02 0.44
CA ASP A 6 21.43 3.63 0.77
C ASP A 6 20.36 3.25 -0.25
N ASN A 7 20.77 3.19 -1.52
CA ASN A 7 19.87 2.82 -2.62
C ASN A 7 19.45 1.35 -2.53
N LYS A 8 20.36 0.45 -2.13
CA LYS A 8 20.05 -0.97 -1.88
C LYS A 8 19.05 -1.15 -0.72
N TYR A 9 19.21 -0.39 0.37
CA TYR A 9 18.28 -0.46 1.50
C TYR A 9 16.90 0.11 1.15
N LEU A 10 16.85 1.23 0.42
CA LEU A 10 15.60 1.80 -0.07
C LEU A 10 14.87 0.82 -1.00
N LYS A 11 15.58 0.27 -1.99
CA LYS A 11 15.03 -0.70 -2.94
C LYS A 11 14.46 -1.93 -2.22
N ARG A 12 15.18 -2.45 -1.23
CA ARG A 12 14.72 -3.60 -0.43
C ARG A 12 13.49 -3.26 0.42
N CYS A 13 13.42 -2.05 0.99
CA CYS A 13 12.27 -1.59 1.75
C CYS A 13 11.03 -1.48 0.84
N LEU A 14 11.17 -0.81 -0.31
CA LEU A 14 10.12 -0.67 -1.31
C LEU A 14 9.63 -2.04 -1.82
N GLN A 15 10.54 -2.96 -2.12
CA GLN A 15 10.18 -4.32 -2.55
C GLN A 15 9.33 -5.07 -1.51
N LYS A 16 9.68 -4.98 -0.21
CA LYS A 16 8.87 -5.61 0.84
C LYS A 16 7.47 -5.00 0.94
N ILE A 17 7.36 -3.67 0.80
CA ILE A 17 6.08 -2.97 0.80
C ILE A 17 5.25 -3.43 -0.41
N ILE A 18 5.85 -3.50 -1.60
CA ILE A 18 5.18 -3.97 -2.82
C ILE A 18 4.72 -5.42 -2.68
N GLU A 19 5.53 -6.31 -2.11
CA GLU A 19 5.12 -7.70 -1.84
C GLU A 19 3.93 -7.77 -0.90
N ALA A 20 3.90 -6.94 0.15
CA ALA A 20 2.76 -6.88 1.07
C ALA A 20 1.50 -6.39 0.35
N VAL A 21 1.62 -5.31 -0.44
CA VAL A 21 0.50 -4.76 -1.23
C VAL A 21 -0.03 -5.77 -2.25
N ASN A 22 0.86 -6.45 -2.98
CA ASN A 22 0.47 -7.49 -3.94
C ASN A 22 -0.30 -8.62 -3.27
N LYS A 23 0.20 -9.13 -2.13
CA LYS A 23 -0.50 -10.18 -1.37
C LYS A 23 -1.89 -9.75 -0.92
N THR A 24 -2.06 -8.50 -0.49
CA THR A 24 -3.36 -7.97 -0.11
C THR A 24 -4.28 -7.80 -1.32
N ILE A 25 -3.77 -7.33 -2.46
CA ILE A 25 -4.55 -7.23 -3.70
C ILE A 25 -5.01 -8.62 -4.15
N ASP A 26 -4.11 -9.61 -4.17
CA ASP A 26 -4.45 -11.00 -4.51
C ASP A 26 -5.51 -11.57 -3.56
N ALA A 27 -5.38 -11.32 -2.26
CA ALA A 27 -6.38 -11.74 -1.26
C ALA A 27 -7.73 -11.05 -1.46
N LEU A 28 -7.75 -9.76 -1.83
CA LEU A 28 -8.97 -9.02 -2.15
C LEU A 28 -9.64 -9.56 -3.42
N VAL A 29 -8.88 -9.92 -4.46
CA VAL A 29 -9.41 -10.55 -5.69
C VAL A 29 -10.05 -11.90 -5.39
N VAL A 30 -9.46 -12.69 -4.48
CA VAL A 30 -10.02 -14.00 -4.06
C VAL A 30 -11.32 -13.82 -3.25
N ILE A 31 -11.40 -12.80 -2.40
CA ILE A 31 -12.60 -12.52 -1.58
C ILE A 31 -13.73 -11.92 -2.42
N ASN A 32 -13.40 -11.18 -3.47
CA ASN A 32 -14.36 -10.52 -4.34
C ASN A 32 -14.21 -11.04 -5.80
N PRO A 33 -14.60 -12.29 -6.09
CA PRO A 33 -14.44 -12.89 -7.42
C PRO A 33 -15.35 -12.28 -8.49
N VAL A 34 -16.28 -11.37 -8.11
CA VAL A 34 -17.38 -10.85 -8.95
C VAL A 34 -16.91 -10.04 -10.17
N ASN A 35 -15.64 -9.65 -10.27
CA ASN A 35 -15.13 -8.89 -11.41
C ASN A 35 -14.28 -9.68 -12.43
N SER A 36 -14.12 -11.02 -12.29
CA SER A 36 -13.31 -11.78 -13.25
C SER A 36 -14.09 -12.50 -14.36
N GLU A 37 -15.41 -12.58 -14.30
CA GLU A 37 -16.20 -13.19 -15.38
C GLU A 37 -17.41 -12.32 -15.76
N MET A 38 -17.38 -11.89 -17.01
CA MET A 38 -18.43 -11.28 -17.80
C MET A 38 -19.82 -11.88 -17.49
N LEU A 39 -20.70 -11.13 -16.81
CA LEU A 39 -22.14 -11.42 -16.72
C LEU A 39 -22.98 -10.14 -16.93
N PRO A 40 -24.14 -10.25 -17.60
CA PRO A 40 -24.87 -9.10 -18.15
C PRO A 40 -25.54 -8.26 -17.06
N LEU A 41 -25.72 -6.98 -17.39
CA LEU A 41 -26.52 -5.98 -16.67
C LEU A 41 -27.78 -6.60 -16.05
N ASP A 42 -27.89 -6.55 -14.72
CA ASP A 42 -29.18 -6.36 -14.06
C ASP A 42 -28.99 -5.65 -12.72
N THR A 43 -29.45 -4.40 -12.71
CA THR A 43 -30.29 -3.79 -11.66
C THR A 43 -30.05 -4.25 -10.22
N ASP A 44 -29.35 -3.47 -9.40
CA ASP A 44 -29.99 -2.59 -8.41
C ASP A 44 -28.96 -1.76 -7.64
N ASN A 45 -29.39 -0.57 -7.21
CA ASN A 45 -28.64 0.27 -6.30
C ASN A 45 -28.37 -0.48 -4.99
N ASN A 46 -27.11 -0.59 -4.58
CA ASN A 46 -26.70 -0.25 -3.21
C ASN A 46 -25.17 -0.32 -3.07
N THR A 47 -24.57 0.87 -2.94
CA THR A 47 -23.49 1.19 -2.00
C THR A 47 -22.51 0.05 -1.71
N PHE A 48 -21.34 0.10 -2.36
CA PHE A 48 -20.17 -0.71 -2.01
C PHE A 48 -19.77 -0.47 -0.54
N SER A 49 -20.38 -1.19 0.38
CA SER A 49 -19.86 -1.37 1.72
C SER A 49 -18.72 -2.37 1.58
N LEU A 50 -17.47 -1.93 1.84
CA LEU A 50 -16.35 -2.86 2.01
C LEU A 50 -16.79 -3.92 3.02
N ASN A 51 -16.72 -5.20 2.64
CA ASN A 51 -17.02 -6.30 3.54
C ASN A 51 -16.03 -6.24 4.71
N GLU A 52 -16.43 -6.61 5.94
CA GLU A 52 -15.56 -6.55 7.13
C GLU A 52 -14.21 -7.25 6.94
N GLN A 53 -14.17 -8.27 6.08
CA GLN A 53 -12.95 -8.97 5.67
C GLN A 53 -12.02 -8.11 4.81
N GLU A 54 -12.55 -7.30 3.89
CA GLU A 54 -11.77 -6.36 3.07
C GLU A 54 -11.18 -5.27 3.95
N ILE A 55 -11.98 -4.71 4.87
CA ILE A 55 -11.50 -3.71 5.85
C ILE A 55 -10.37 -4.29 6.67
N LYS A 56 -10.52 -5.52 7.17
CA LYS A 56 -9.50 -6.20 7.97
C LYS A 56 -8.21 -6.43 7.19
N LEU A 57 -8.29 -6.90 5.94
CA LEU A 57 -7.10 -7.10 5.09
C LEU A 57 -6.36 -5.78 4.82
N ILE A 58 -7.11 -4.71 4.63
CA ILE A 58 -6.57 -3.38 4.39
C ILE A 58 -5.89 -2.83 5.66
N ASP A 59 -6.48 -3.02 6.83
CA ASP A 59 -5.88 -2.59 8.10
C ASP A 59 -4.65 -3.44 8.47
N ASP A 60 -4.68 -4.74 8.18
CA ASP A 60 -3.52 -5.64 8.33
C ASP A 60 -2.38 -5.21 7.39
N LEU A 61 -2.70 -4.78 6.17
CA LEU A 61 -1.72 -4.23 5.23
C LEU A 61 -1.12 -2.93 5.75
N LYS A 62 -1.94 -1.96 6.18
CA LYS A 62 -1.46 -0.69 6.76
C LYS A 62 -0.49 -0.96 7.90
N THR A 63 -0.89 -1.82 8.84
CA THR A 63 -0.06 -2.22 9.98
C THR A 63 1.26 -2.85 9.53
N THR A 64 1.22 -3.70 8.50
CA THR A 64 2.43 -4.31 7.92
C THR A 64 3.36 -3.26 7.33
N ILE A 65 2.83 -2.31 6.56
CA ILE A 65 3.62 -1.22 5.97
C ILE A 65 4.20 -0.33 7.06
N GLU A 66 3.41 0.05 8.07
CA GLU A 66 3.84 0.87 9.22
C GLU A 66 4.98 0.20 10.00
N ASN A 67 4.90 -1.12 10.21
CA ASN A 67 5.97 -1.89 10.84
C ASN A 67 7.24 -1.93 9.97
N LEU A 68 7.09 -2.19 8.67
CA LEU A 68 8.23 -2.17 7.73
C LEU A 68 8.91 -0.81 7.69
N LEU A 69 8.15 0.27 7.68
CA LEU A 69 8.67 1.63 7.73
C LEU A 69 9.41 1.86 9.06
N ASN A 70 8.81 1.52 10.20
CA ASN A 70 9.48 1.69 11.49
C ASN A 70 10.81 0.93 11.61
N GLU A 71 10.89 -0.28 11.06
CA GLU A 71 12.11 -1.10 11.08
C GLU A 71 13.21 -0.60 10.13
N ASN A 72 12.84 -0.06 8.97
CA ASN A 72 13.78 0.22 7.88
C ASN A 72 14.06 1.71 7.70
N LEU A 73 13.15 2.60 8.08
CA LEU A 73 13.25 4.03 7.80
C LEU A 73 14.44 4.66 8.53
N SER A 74 14.73 4.27 9.77
CA SER A 74 15.92 4.70 10.52
C SER A 74 17.25 4.30 9.87
N ARG A 75 17.24 3.29 8.99
CA ARG A 75 18.43 2.79 8.26
C ARG A 75 18.62 3.46 6.91
N LEU A 76 17.64 4.21 6.43
CA LEU A 76 17.73 4.97 5.18
C LEU A 76 18.44 6.30 5.43
N SER A 77 19.23 6.78 4.46
CA SER A 77 19.73 8.17 4.49
C SER A 77 18.58 9.18 4.55
N GLY A 78 18.84 10.37 5.12
CA GLY A 78 17.82 11.42 5.24
C GLY A 78 17.18 11.84 3.91
N ILE A 79 17.90 11.71 2.78
CA ILE A 79 17.36 11.96 1.44
C ILE A 79 16.35 10.88 1.06
N CYS A 80 16.71 9.60 1.24
CA CYS A 80 15.82 8.47 0.96
C CYS A 80 14.60 8.46 1.88
N GLN A 81 14.77 8.78 3.17
CA GLN A 81 13.67 8.95 4.11
C GLN A 81 12.72 10.04 3.65
N LYS A 82 13.23 11.22 3.30
CA LYS A 82 12.41 12.35 2.85
C LYS A 82 11.67 12.03 1.56
N TYR A 83 12.31 11.34 0.61
CA TYR A 83 11.68 10.90 -0.62
C TYR A 83 10.52 9.93 -0.37
N LEU A 84 10.75 8.91 0.46
CA LEU A 84 9.73 7.93 0.84
C LEU A 84 8.59 8.56 1.63
N LEU A 85 8.89 9.42 2.61
CA LEU A 85 7.87 10.11 3.41
C LEU A 85 7.04 11.09 2.57
N ASN A 86 7.65 11.81 1.63
CA ASN A 86 6.90 12.68 0.71
C ASN A 86 5.91 11.89 -0.14
N PHE A 87 6.31 10.69 -0.59
CA PHE A 87 5.41 9.79 -1.31
C PHE A 87 4.28 9.29 -0.42
N LEU A 88 4.60 8.75 0.75
CA LEU A 88 3.60 8.23 1.69
C LEU A 88 2.63 9.33 2.15
N HIS A 89 3.07 10.59 2.22
CA HIS A 89 2.22 11.72 2.55
C HIS A 89 1.10 11.94 1.51
N GLN A 90 1.32 11.60 0.23
CA GLN A 90 0.27 11.64 -0.80
C GLN A 90 -0.87 10.65 -0.53
N TYR A 91 -0.58 9.62 0.26
CA TYR A 91 -1.52 8.58 0.71
C TYR A 91 -1.93 8.79 2.19
N GLU A 92 -1.93 10.05 2.64
CA GLU A 92 -2.23 10.51 4.00
C GLU A 92 -1.54 9.72 5.12
N TYR A 93 -0.30 9.27 4.88
CA TYR A 93 0.55 8.77 5.95
C TYR A 93 1.03 9.92 6.83
N ASP A 94 0.74 9.82 8.12
CA ASP A 94 1.25 10.72 9.13
C ASP A 94 2.60 10.20 9.66
N SER A 95 3.68 10.91 9.35
CA SER A 95 5.02 10.55 9.80
C SER A 95 5.27 10.75 11.30
N GLN A 96 4.47 11.60 11.97
CA GLN A 96 4.55 11.83 13.41
C GLN A 96 3.82 10.70 14.16
N GLU A 97 2.61 10.35 13.71
CA GLU A 97 1.83 9.27 14.31
C GLU A 97 2.25 7.89 13.80
N LYS A 98 3.02 7.85 12.70
CA LYS A 98 3.50 6.65 11.99
C LYS A 98 2.36 5.75 11.53
N LYS A 99 1.29 6.37 11.01
CA LYS A 99 0.05 5.70 10.63
C LYS A 99 -0.56 6.26 9.36
N PHE A 100 -1.25 5.42 8.61
CA PHE A 100 -2.12 5.86 7.52
C PHE A 100 -3.44 6.40 8.06
N LYS A 101 -3.80 7.62 7.67
CA LYS A 101 -5.11 8.23 7.98
C LYS A 101 -6.16 7.93 6.92
N THR A 102 -5.72 7.55 5.71
CA THR A 102 -6.63 7.20 4.61
C THR A 102 -7.35 5.88 4.87
N ASN A 103 -8.64 5.87 4.54
CA ASN A 103 -9.37 4.64 4.28
C ASN A 103 -8.97 4.12 2.89
N PHE A 104 -7.92 3.29 2.83
CA PHE A 104 -7.57 2.58 1.62
C PHE A 104 -8.79 1.80 1.11
N ASN A 105 -9.01 1.86 -0.19
CA ASN A 105 -9.90 0.97 -0.93
C ASN A 105 -9.11 0.32 -2.06
N GLN A 106 -9.71 -0.63 -2.78
CA GLN A 106 -9.02 -1.37 -3.84
C GLN A 106 -8.41 -0.46 -4.93
N SER A 107 -9.11 0.62 -5.30
CA SER A 107 -8.63 1.60 -6.29
C SER A 107 -7.39 2.34 -5.80
N ILE A 108 -7.39 2.81 -4.54
CA ILE A 108 -6.25 3.50 -3.94
C ILE A 108 -5.07 2.54 -3.78
N LEU A 109 -5.31 1.29 -3.37
CA LEU A 109 -4.26 0.26 -3.26
C LEU A 109 -3.61 -0.05 -4.61
N SER A 110 -4.42 -0.13 -5.67
CA SER A 110 -3.93 -0.38 -7.03
C SER A 110 -3.09 0.80 -7.56
N ALA A 111 -3.49 2.03 -7.24
CA ALA A 111 -2.70 3.23 -7.54
C ALA A 111 -1.38 3.25 -6.74
N PHE A 112 -1.47 2.99 -5.43
CA PHE A 112 -0.32 2.92 -4.52
C PHE A 112 0.71 1.91 -4.96
N GLN A 113 0.28 0.71 -5.36
CA GLN A 113 1.14 -0.34 -5.92
C GLN A 113 1.88 0.15 -7.17
N ARG A 114 1.16 0.75 -8.12
CA ARG A 114 1.71 1.22 -9.39
C ARG A 114 2.74 2.32 -9.18
N ASP A 115 2.43 3.26 -8.30
CA ASP A 115 3.34 4.37 -8.01
C ASP A 115 4.58 3.86 -7.26
N LEU A 116 4.42 2.94 -6.31
CA LEU A 116 5.55 2.27 -5.64
C LEU A 116 6.46 1.54 -6.63
N GLN A 117 5.89 0.81 -7.59
CA GLN A 117 6.66 0.14 -8.64
C GLN A 117 7.41 1.15 -9.53
N SER A 118 6.84 2.32 -9.74
CA SER A 118 7.47 3.40 -10.51
C SER A 118 8.64 4.06 -9.77
N MET A 119 8.78 3.84 -8.45
CA MET A 119 9.90 4.33 -7.64
C MET A 119 11.14 3.40 -7.64
N LEU A 120 11.03 2.18 -8.20
CA LEU A 120 12.06 1.14 -8.15
C LEU A 120 13.02 1.13 -9.35
#